data_AF-A0A432FBE6-F1
#
_entry.id   AF-A0A432FBE6-F1
#
_cell.length_a   1.000
_cell.length_b   1.000
_cell.length_c   1.000
_cell.angle_alpha   90.00
_cell.angle_beta   90.00
_cell.angle_gamma   90.00
#
_symmetry.space_group_name_H-M   'P 1'
#
loop_
_entity.id
_entity.type
_entity.pdbx_description
1 polymer ?
#
loop_
_entity_poly.entity_id
_entity_poly.type
_entity_poly.pdbx_seq_one_letter_code
_entity_poly.pdbx_strand_id
1 'polypeptide(L)'
;MTQRKPSATTIEAIDSLVKNKDALLKKMELTKEEKEHIDKLSKELVIKNNVCYLITEDVVPNDYIRQMTASFSNKDGFEVYIGISKVKDKVYRGALRSKSKVDVSYFAKLFGGGGHLNSAGFKVSSLEKGQERIDYLIKNLKC
;
A
#
# COMPACT_ATOMS: atom_id res chain seq x y z
N MET A 1 -13.67 10.38 -0.60
CA MET A 1 -12.95 10.08 -1.85
C MET A 1 -13.91 10.30 -3.02
N THR A 2 -13.64 11.20 -3.95
CA THR A 2 -14.34 11.21 -5.24
C THR A 2 -13.84 10.00 -6.02
N GLN A 3 -14.66 8.95 -6.14
CA GLN A 3 -14.42 7.93 -7.16
C GLN A 3 -14.39 8.65 -8.50
N ARG A 4 -13.20 8.83 -9.08
CA ARG A 4 -13.07 9.35 -10.44
C ARG A 4 -13.66 8.29 -11.36
N LYS A 5 -14.88 8.53 -11.83
CA LYS A 5 -15.48 7.69 -12.85
C LYS A 5 -14.64 7.84 -14.13
N PRO A 6 -14.27 6.73 -14.80
CA PRO A 6 -13.64 6.81 -16.11
C PRO A 6 -14.53 7.61 -17.07
N SER A 7 -13.92 8.39 -17.97
CA SER A 7 -14.65 9.18 -18.95
C SER A 7 -15.37 8.27 -19.96
N ALA A 8 -16.41 8.78 -20.63
CA ALA A 8 -17.12 8.04 -21.69
C ALA A 8 -16.16 7.49 -22.76
N THR A 9 -15.21 8.29 -23.22
CA THR A 9 -14.16 7.87 -24.17
C THR A 9 -13.30 6.72 -23.64
N THR A 10 -13.04 6.70 -22.33
CA THR A 10 -12.27 5.61 -21.71
C THR A 10 -13.07 4.30 -21.72
N ILE A 11 -14.39 4.38 -21.50
CA ILE A 11 -15.28 3.22 -21.51
C ILE A 11 -15.36 2.64 -22.94
N GLU A 12 -15.58 3.49 -23.95
CA GLU A 12 -15.63 3.08 -25.35
C GLU A 12 -14.30 2.43 -25.80
N ALA A 13 -13.16 2.98 -25.40
CA ALA A 13 -11.87 2.39 -25.70
C ALA A 13 -11.69 1.00 -25.06
N ILE A 14 -12.11 0.83 -23.81
CA ILE A 14 -12.07 -0.49 -23.12
C ILE A 14 -12.92 -1.51 -23.88
N ASP A 15 -14.13 -1.14 -24.27
CA ASP A 15 -15.04 -2.05 -24.98
C ASP A 15 -14.48 -2.44 -26.37
N SER A 16 -13.72 -1.56 -27.02
CA SER A 16 -13.03 -1.85 -28.29
C SER A 16 -11.83 -2.80 -28.14
N LEU A 17 -11.15 -2.78 -26.98
CA LEU A 17 -9.91 -3.52 -26.74
C LEU A 17 -10.17 -4.91 -26.14
N VAL A 18 -11.26 -5.07 -25.40
CA VAL A 18 -11.49 -6.26 -24.57
C VAL A 18 -12.51 -7.18 -25.23
N LYS A 19 -12.00 -8.25 -25.87
CA LYS A 19 -12.84 -9.29 -26.50
C LYS A 19 -13.67 -10.10 -25.50
N ASN A 20 -13.16 -10.32 -24.29
CA ASN A 20 -13.87 -11.04 -23.23
C ASN A 20 -13.54 -10.42 -21.87
N LYS A 21 -14.43 -9.54 -21.43
CA LYS A 21 -14.27 -8.74 -20.20
C LYS A 21 -14.30 -9.61 -18.96
N ASP A 22 -15.21 -10.59 -18.91
CA ASP A 22 -15.39 -11.45 -17.74
C ASP A 22 -14.17 -12.35 -17.50
N ALA A 23 -13.60 -12.92 -18.57
CA ALA A 23 -12.38 -13.71 -18.47
C ALA A 23 -11.17 -12.89 -18.02
N LEU A 24 -11.10 -11.62 -18.42
CA LEU A 24 -10.04 -10.70 -17.99
C LEU A 24 -10.22 -10.32 -16.52
N LEU A 25 -11.43 -9.94 -16.11
CA LEU A 25 -11.74 -9.60 -14.72
C LEU A 25 -11.41 -10.77 -13.79
N LYS A 26 -11.80 -12.00 -14.16
CA LYS A 26 -11.49 -13.20 -13.38
C LYS A 26 -9.99 -13.47 -13.23
N LYS A 27 -9.15 -13.08 -14.19
CA LYS A 27 -7.69 -13.18 -14.09
C LYS A 27 -7.07 -12.08 -13.24
N MET A 28 -7.76 -10.96 -13.07
CA MET A 28 -7.31 -9.82 -12.26
C MET A 28 -7.79 -9.90 -10.80
N GLU A 29 -8.79 -10.74 -10.52
CA GLU A 29 -9.24 -11.00 -9.17
C GLU A 29 -8.15 -11.71 -8.35
N LEU A 30 -8.02 -11.29 -7.10
CA LEU A 30 -7.21 -12.00 -6.11
C LEU A 30 -7.73 -13.43 -5.95
N THR A 31 -6.81 -14.37 -5.91
CA THR A 31 -7.07 -15.77 -5.58
C THR A 31 -7.61 -15.91 -4.16
N LYS A 32 -8.17 -17.08 -3.84
CA LYS A 32 -8.70 -17.35 -2.50
C LYS A 32 -7.59 -17.30 -1.43
N GLU A 33 -6.44 -17.89 -1.72
CA GLU A 33 -5.26 -17.90 -0.82
C GLU A 33 -4.76 -16.47 -0.56
N GLU A 34 -4.71 -15.63 -1.59
CA GLU A 34 -4.38 -14.22 -1.48
C GLU A 34 -5.40 -13.44 -0.62
N LYS A 35 -6.70 -13.67 -0.80
CA LYS A 35 -7.72 -13.01 0.03
C LYS A 35 -7.59 -13.43 1.50
N GLU A 36 -7.42 -14.71 1.77
CA GLU A 36 -7.25 -15.24 3.13
C GLU A 36 -5.98 -14.70 3.81
N HIS A 37 -4.89 -14.57 3.05
CA HIS A 37 -3.65 -13.99 3.56
C HIS A 37 -3.81 -12.48 3.86
N ILE A 38 -4.54 -11.72 3.04
CA ILE A 38 -4.88 -10.30 3.32
C ILE A 38 -5.71 -10.22 4.61
N ASP A 39 -6.70 -11.08 4.76
CA ASP A 39 -7.59 -11.08 5.92
C ASP A 39 -6.83 -11.42 7.21
N LYS A 40 -5.86 -12.34 7.14
CA LYS A 40 -4.96 -12.64 8.26
C LYS A 40 -4.15 -11.40 8.63
N LEU A 41 -3.43 -10.80 7.68
CA LEU A 41 -2.57 -9.63 7.92
C LEU A 41 -3.36 -8.39 8.37
N SER A 42 -4.61 -8.26 7.92
CA SER A 42 -5.52 -7.18 8.33
C SER A 42 -5.81 -7.17 9.83
N LYS A 43 -5.70 -8.32 10.50
CA LYS A 43 -5.90 -8.45 11.95
C LYS A 43 -4.68 -8.03 12.76
N GLU A 44 -3.51 -7.96 12.13
CA GLU A 44 -2.23 -7.59 12.74
C GLU A 44 -1.92 -6.09 12.55
N LEU A 45 -2.85 -5.33 11.95
CA LEU A 45 -2.70 -3.89 11.76
C LEU A 45 -2.61 -3.16 13.10
N VAL A 46 -1.61 -2.30 13.22
CA VAL A 46 -1.40 -1.41 14.35
C VAL A 46 -1.86 -0.01 13.98
N ILE A 47 -2.53 0.65 14.91
CA ILE A 47 -3.00 2.03 14.78
C ILE A 47 -2.31 2.86 15.86
N LYS A 48 -1.65 3.94 15.44
CA LYS A 48 -1.00 4.89 16.35
C LYS A 48 -1.12 6.30 15.76
N ASN A 49 -1.76 7.19 16.51
CA ASN A 49 -2.15 8.52 16.05
C ASN A 49 -2.93 8.44 14.72
N ASN A 50 -2.49 9.18 13.69
CA ASN A 50 -3.12 9.22 12.37
C ASN A 50 -2.45 8.26 11.37
N VAL A 51 -1.74 7.24 11.87
CA VAL A 51 -1.00 6.27 11.08
C VAL A 51 -1.49 4.86 11.37
N CYS A 52 -1.82 4.12 10.32
CA CYS A 52 -2.11 2.70 10.35
C CYS A 52 -0.97 1.93 9.68
N TYR A 53 -0.40 0.93 10.34
CA TYR A 53 0.74 0.21 9.80
C TYR A 53 0.72 -1.29 10.07
N LEU A 54 1.42 -2.03 9.21
CA LEU A 54 1.69 -3.45 9.34
C LEU A 54 3.18 -3.70 9.11
N ILE A 55 3.77 -4.58 9.93
CA ILE A 55 5.12 -5.09 9.75
C ILE A 55 5.05 -6.61 9.79
N THR A 56 5.59 -7.29 8.77
CA THR A 56 5.59 -8.75 8.70
C THR A 56 6.90 -9.32 8.16
N GLU A 57 7.28 -10.50 8.67
CA GLU A 57 8.36 -11.34 8.10
C GLU A 57 7.90 -12.13 6.86
N ASP A 58 6.60 -12.14 6.57
CA ASP A 58 6.06 -12.85 5.42
C ASP A 58 6.67 -12.30 4.12
N VAL A 59 7.03 -13.21 3.22
CA VAL A 59 7.48 -12.84 1.88
C VAL A 59 6.24 -12.53 1.07
N VAL A 60 6.03 -11.25 0.81
CA VAL A 60 4.82 -10.77 0.15
C VAL A 60 5.17 -10.18 -1.21
N PRO A 61 4.56 -10.66 -2.31
CA PRO A 61 4.79 -10.10 -3.65
C PRO A 61 4.56 -8.59 -3.70
N ASN A 62 5.32 -7.90 -4.55
CA ASN A 62 5.30 -6.44 -4.61
C ASN A 62 3.91 -5.85 -4.91
N ASP A 63 3.20 -6.45 -5.86
CA ASP A 63 1.87 -5.98 -6.25
C ASP A 63 0.86 -6.17 -5.12
N TYR A 64 1.07 -7.21 -4.31
CA TYR A 64 0.23 -7.54 -3.18
C TYR A 64 0.40 -6.55 -2.03
N ILE A 65 1.62 -6.17 -1.63
CA ILE A 65 1.85 -5.12 -0.61
C ILE A 65 1.19 -3.79 -1.00
N ARG A 66 1.26 -3.44 -2.28
CA ARG A 66 0.62 -2.23 -2.82
C ARG A 66 -0.89 -2.31 -2.76
N GLN A 67 -1.45 -3.48 -3.06
CA GLN A 67 -2.88 -3.73 -2.96
C GLN A 67 -3.34 -3.75 -1.50
N MET A 68 -2.60 -4.39 -0.59
CA MET A 68 -2.91 -4.38 0.84
C MET A 68 -2.95 -2.97 1.41
N THR A 69 -1.89 -2.19 1.18
CA THR A 69 -1.84 -0.79 1.65
C THR A 69 -2.94 0.06 1.03
N ALA A 70 -3.38 -0.23 -0.20
CA ALA A 70 -4.54 0.39 -0.82
C ALA A 70 -5.87 -0.05 -0.15
N SER A 71 -6.06 -1.36 0.06
CA SER A 71 -7.26 -1.92 0.68
C SER A 71 -7.45 -1.43 2.11
N PHE A 72 -6.37 -1.29 2.88
CA PHE A 72 -6.42 -0.71 4.23
C PHE A 72 -6.67 0.79 4.20
N SER A 73 -6.23 1.49 3.15
CA SER A 73 -6.53 2.92 2.98
C SER A 73 -8.01 3.22 2.82
N ASN A 74 -8.87 2.22 2.57
CA ASN A 74 -10.32 2.38 2.60
C ASN A 74 -10.89 2.43 4.03
N LYS A 75 -10.14 2.05 5.07
CA LYS A 75 -10.59 2.22 6.46
C LYS A 75 -10.60 3.71 6.80
N ASP A 76 -11.75 4.25 7.19
CA ASP A 76 -11.85 5.65 7.59
C ASP A 76 -11.18 5.93 8.93
N GLY A 77 -10.62 7.14 9.08
CA GLY A 77 -10.00 7.61 10.32
C GLY A 77 -8.48 7.78 10.33
N PHE A 78 -7.73 7.39 9.28
CA PHE A 78 -6.26 7.54 9.24
C PHE A 78 -5.78 8.27 7.99
N GLU A 79 -4.71 9.07 8.11
CA GLU A 79 -4.14 9.84 7.01
C GLU A 79 -3.02 9.09 6.29
N VAL A 80 -2.22 8.28 7.00
CA VAL A 80 -1.08 7.54 6.44
C VAL A 80 -1.22 6.03 6.71
N TYR A 81 -0.90 5.24 5.69
CA TYR A 81 -0.90 3.78 5.72
C TYR A 81 0.46 3.25 5.33
N ILE A 82 0.99 2.31 6.11
CA ILE A 82 2.34 1.77 5.93
C ILE A 82 2.30 0.24 5.94
N GLY A 83 2.91 -0.39 4.94
CA GLY A 83 3.12 -1.84 4.93
C GLY A 83 4.60 -2.15 4.78
N ILE A 84 5.18 -2.89 5.74
CA ILE A 84 6.54 -3.40 5.66
C ILE A 84 6.49 -4.92 5.57
N SER A 85 7.08 -5.48 4.52
CA SER A 85 7.20 -6.93 4.37
C SER A 85 8.57 -7.34 3.83
N LYS A 86 8.87 -8.63 3.99
CA LYS A 86 10.07 -9.23 3.44
C LYS A 86 9.93 -9.37 1.92
N VAL A 87 11.00 -9.02 1.21
CA VAL A 87 11.13 -9.27 -0.23
C VAL A 87 12.05 -10.45 -0.48
N LYS A 88 13.17 -10.47 0.25
CA LYS A 88 14.16 -11.54 0.27
C LYS A 88 15.00 -11.41 1.53
N ASP A 89 15.97 -12.31 1.72
CA ASP A 89 16.80 -12.28 2.92
C ASP A 89 17.43 -10.89 3.16
N LYS A 90 17.26 -10.39 4.40
CA LYS A 90 17.71 -9.06 4.86
C LYS A 90 17.28 -7.88 3.98
N VAL A 91 16.19 -8.02 3.22
CA VAL A 91 15.64 -6.92 2.42
C VAL A 91 14.13 -6.87 2.61
N TYR A 92 13.70 -5.78 3.24
CA TYR A 92 12.30 -5.48 3.47
C TYR A 92 11.93 -4.23 2.70
N ARG A 93 10.67 -4.17 2.28
CA ARG A 93 10.12 -3.03 1.55
C ARG A 93 9.06 -2.36 2.39
N GLY A 94 9.22 -1.06 2.61
CA GLY A 94 8.17 -0.20 3.13
C GLY A 94 7.38 0.43 1.99
N ALA A 95 6.07 0.22 1.97
CA ALA A 95 5.12 0.91 1.10
C ALA A 95 4.33 1.92 1.93
N LEU A 96 4.28 3.16 1.44
CA LEU A 96 3.61 4.29 2.08
C LEU A 96 2.47 4.77 1.19
N ARG A 97 1.31 4.99 1.78
CA ARG A 97 0.14 5.61 1.14
C ARG A 97 -0.40 6.71 2.04
N SER A 98 -0.83 7.83 1.47
CA SER A 98 -1.62 8.83 2.20
C SER A 98 -2.98 9.04 1.55
N LYS A 99 -3.96 9.46 2.37
CA LYS A 99 -5.31 9.76 1.90
C LYS A 99 -5.41 11.10 1.21
N SER A 100 -4.74 12.13 1.73
CA SER A 100 -5.02 13.49 1.29
C SER A 100 -3.78 14.38 1.18
N LYS A 101 -3.32 14.94 2.30
CA LYS A 101 -2.46 16.11 2.36
C LYS A 101 -1.03 15.77 2.73
N VAL A 102 -0.80 14.58 3.30
CA VAL A 102 0.56 14.18 3.69
C VAL A 102 1.35 13.75 2.46
N ASP A 103 2.47 14.42 2.20
CA ASP A 103 3.46 14.00 1.22
C ASP A 103 4.27 12.83 1.76
N VAL A 104 3.87 11.60 1.41
CA VAL A 104 4.62 10.40 1.79
C VAL A 104 5.90 10.22 0.98
N SER A 105 6.05 10.92 -0.16
CA SER A 105 7.28 10.90 -0.96
C SER A 105 8.45 11.56 -0.23
N TYR A 106 8.18 12.58 0.59
CA TYR A 106 9.17 13.22 1.44
C TYR A 106 9.81 12.22 2.40
N PHE A 107 9.00 11.50 3.19
CA PHE A 107 9.49 10.47 4.10
C PHE A 107 10.21 9.34 3.38
N ALA A 108 9.67 8.88 2.24
CA ALA A 108 10.33 7.85 1.45
C ALA A 108 11.73 8.28 0.99
N LYS A 109 11.90 9.52 0.51
CA LYS A 109 13.22 10.07 0.11
C LYS A 109 14.18 10.15 1.29
N LEU A 110 13.71 10.61 2.46
CA LEU A 110 14.51 10.62 3.69
C LEU A 110 15.01 9.21 4.07
N PHE A 111 14.22 8.17 3.78
CA PHE A 111 14.57 6.78 4.04
C PHE A 111 15.34 6.11 2.89
N GLY A 112 15.86 6.89 1.92
CA GLY A 112 16.63 6.37 0.78
C GLY A 112 15.78 5.73 -0.32
N GLY A 113 14.47 6.01 -0.33
CA GLY A 113 13.50 5.57 -1.32
C GLY A 113 12.97 6.69 -2.21
N GLY A 114 11.71 6.58 -2.64
CA GLY A 114 11.06 7.59 -3.48
C GLY A 114 9.63 7.23 -3.88
N GLY A 115 9.01 8.09 -4.69
CA GLY A 115 7.63 7.92 -5.19
C GLY A 115 6.91 9.24 -5.44
N HIS A 116 5.58 9.17 -5.40
CA HIS A 116 4.67 10.31 -5.60
C HIS A 116 4.06 10.77 -4.27
N LEU A 117 3.45 11.95 -4.29
CA LEU A 117 2.82 12.61 -3.13
C LEU A 117 2.04 11.64 -2.24
N ASN A 118 1.17 10.82 -2.82
CA ASN A 118 0.26 9.93 -2.09
C ASN A 118 0.67 8.45 -2.09
N SER A 119 1.78 8.10 -2.75
CA SER A 119 2.22 6.71 -2.87
C SER A 119 3.72 6.65 -3.08
N ALA A 120 4.45 6.18 -2.07
CA ALA A 120 5.90 6.10 -2.09
C ALA A 120 6.40 4.83 -1.40
N GLY A 121 7.70 4.59 -1.43
CA GLY A 121 8.27 3.46 -0.71
C GLY A 121 9.78 3.51 -0.57
N PHE A 122 10.28 2.68 0.33
CA PHE A 122 11.69 2.59 0.71
C PHE A 122 12.07 1.14 0.99
N LYS A 123 13.36 0.88 1.23
CA LYS A 123 13.87 -0.44 1.62
C LYS A 123 14.63 -0.34 2.93
N VAL A 124 14.56 -1.38 3.75
CA VAL A 124 15.33 -1.52 5.00
C VAL A 124 15.92 -2.93 5.10
N SER A 125 16.97 -3.08 5.90
CA SER A 125 17.68 -4.36 6.03
C SER A 125 17.11 -5.30 7.10
N SER A 126 16.23 -4.81 7.97
CA SER A 126 15.61 -5.55 9.07
C SER A 126 14.26 -4.93 9.44
N LEU A 127 13.40 -5.69 10.14
CA LEU A 127 12.15 -5.18 10.68
C LEU A 127 12.36 -4.09 11.74
N GLU A 128 13.41 -4.20 12.56
CA GLU A 128 13.80 -3.19 13.53
C GLU A 128 14.01 -1.81 12.87
N LYS A 129 14.81 -1.76 11.79
CA LYS A 129 14.97 -0.53 11.01
C LYS A 129 13.67 -0.06 10.38
N GLY A 130 12.78 -0.98 10.01
CA GLY A 130 11.43 -0.66 9.54
C GLY A 130 10.60 0.04 10.60
N GLN A 131 10.61 -0.49 11.82
CA GLN A 131 9.93 0.08 12.99
C GLN A 131 10.50 1.47 13.34
N GLU A 132 11.83 1.64 13.33
CA GLU A 132 12.46 2.96 13.51
C GLU A 132 11.94 4.01 12.51
N ARG A 133 11.73 3.63 11.24
CA ARG A 133 11.20 4.55 10.22
C ARG A 133 9.74 4.91 10.48
N ILE A 134 8.95 3.94 10.95
CA ILE A 134 7.56 4.17 11.34
C ILE A 134 7.51 5.13 12.54
N ASP A 135 8.30 4.90 13.58
CA ASP A 135 8.33 5.77 14.75
C ASP A 135 8.82 7.18 14.42
N TYR A 136 9.83 7.30 13.55
CA TYR A 136 10.26 8.60 13.02
C TYR A 136 9.13 9.30 12.27
N LEU A 137 8.42 8.60 11.38
CA LEU A 137 7.31 9.16 10.64
C LEU A 137 6.20 9.63 11.59
N ILE A 138 5.78 8.79 12.54
CA ILE A 138 4.73 9.12 13.52
C ILE A 138 5.11 10.37 14.34
N LYS A 139 6.37 10.49 14.77
CA LYS A 139 6.86 11.64 15.54
C LYS A 139 6.89 12.94 14.72
N ASN A 140 7.16 12.84 13.42
CA ASN A 140 7.33 14.01 12.53
C ASN A 140 6.11 14.26 11.64
N LEU A 141 5.04 13.49 11.82
CA LEU A 141 3.78 13.70 11.13
C LEU A 141 3.13 14.96 11.71
N LYS A 142 3.09 16.03 10.90
CA LYS A 142 2.31 17.22 11.21
C LYS A 142 0.90 17.00 10.65
N CYS A 143 -0.04 16.67 11.53
CA CYS A 143 -1.47 16.61 11.21
C CYS A 143 -2.16 17.90 11.64
#